data_AF-A0A2D9JPB0-F1
#
_entry.id   AF-A0A2D9JPB0-F1
#
_cell.length_a   1.000
_cell.length_b   1.000
_cell.length_c   1.000
_cell.angle_alpha   90.00
_cell.angle_beta   90.00
_cell.angle_gamma   90.00
#
_symmetry.space_group_name_H-M   'P 1'
#
loop_
_entity.id
_entity.type
_entity.pdbx_description
1 polymer ?
#
loop_
_entity_poly.entity_id
_entity_poly.type
_entity_poly.pdbx_seq_one_letter_code
_entity_poly.pdbx_strand_id
1 'polypeptide(L)' 'MRSRILVFQHVAVEHPGTLRDMMRGDGLDWTTVELDEGEV' A
#
# COMPACT_ATOMS: atom_id res chain seq x y z
N MET A 1 -5.85 -15.80 -11.58
CA MET A 1 -4.74 -14.83 -11.44
C MET A 1 -5.20 -13.78 -10.43
N ARG A 2 -4.44 -13.50 -9.37
CA ARG A 2 -4.80 -12.45 -8.41
C ARG A 2 -4.12 -11.15 -8.82
N SER A 3 -4.86 -10.05 -8.88
CA SER A 3 -4.30 -8.72 -9.15
C SER A 3 -3.57 -8.24 -7.90
N ARG A 4 -2.34 -7.73 -8.09
CA ARG A 4 -1.50 -7.18 -7.02
C ARG A 4 -1.25 -5.70 -7.25
N ILE A 5 -1.51 -4.91 -6.21
CA ILE A 5 -1.31 -3.45 -6.20
C ILE A 5 -0.04 -3.13 -5.41
N LEU A 6 0.76 -2.21 -5.94
CA LEU A 6 1.89 -1.61 -5.22
C LEU A 6 1.45 -0.23 -4.71
N VAL A 7 1.58 -0.01 -3.40
CA VAL A 7 1.26 1.26 -2.75
C VAL A 7 2.55 1.91 -2.29
N PHE A 8 2.76 3.16 -2.69
CA PHE A 8 3.89 3.96 -2.23
C PHE A 8 3.43 4.89 -1.10
N GLN A 9 4.20 4.95 -0.02
CA GLN A 9 4.00 5.85 1.13
C GLN A 9 5.31 6.59 1.42
N HIS A 10 5.29 7.79 2.03
CA HIS A 10 6.53 8.48 2.41
C HIS A 10 7.00 8.05 3.81
N VAL A 11 6.08 7.73 4.71
CA VAL A 11 6.38 7.28 6.07
C VAL A 11 5.41 6.18 6.53
N ALA A 12 5.82 5.35 7.50
CA ALA A 12 5.01 4.24 8.01
C ALA A 12 3.58 4.60 8.50
N VAL A 13 3.35 5.84 8.96
CA VAL A 13 2.02 6.29 9.42
C VAL A 13 1.08 6.64 8.25
N GLU A 14 1.60 6.80 7.03
CA GLU A 14 0.82 7.03 5.80
C GLU A 14 0.30 5.72 5.18
N HIS A 15 -0.04 4.75 6.01
CA HIS A 15 -0.65 3.52 5.55
C HIS A 15 -1.93 3.80 4.71
N PRO A 16 -2.30 2.93 3.76
CA PRO A 16 -3.38 3.20 2.79
C PRO A 16 -4.78 3.46 3.36
N GLY A 17 -5.01 3.33 4.68
CA GLY A 17 -6.26 3.73 5.32
C GLY A 17 -7.49 3.08 4.68
N THR A 18 -8.51 3.88 4.35
CA THR A 18 -9.76 3.41 3.69
C THR A 18 -9.51 2.68 2.37
N LEU A 19 -8.47 3.05 1.61
CA LEU A 19 -8.13 2.37 0.34
C LEU A 19 -7.83 0.88 0.59
N ARG A 20 -7.21 0.55 1.74
CA ARG A 20 -6.94 -0.84 2.15
C ARG A 20 -8.21 -1.66 2.29
N ASP A 21 -9.25 -1.06 2.87
CA ASP A 21 -10.50 -1.75 3.13
C ASP A 21 -11.27 -1.97 1.82
N MET A 22 -11.20 -1.02 0.89
CA MET A 22 -11.73 -1.18 -0.47
C MET A 22 -11.02 -2.31 -1.22
N MET A 23 -9.69 -2.32 -1.26
CA MET A 23 -8.90 -3.36 -1.92
C MET A 23 -9.23 -4.76 -1.37
N ARG A 24 -9.41 -4.88 -0.05
CA ARG A 24 -9.83 -6.13 0.59
C ARG A 24 -11.24 -6.55 0.18
N GLY A 25 -12.17 -5.60 0.11
CA GLY A 25 -13.54 -5.83 -0.36
C GLY A 25 -13.58 -6.37 -1.79
N ASP A 26 -12.66 -5.93 -2.63
CA ASP A 26 -12.54 -6.34 -4.04
C ASP A 26 -11.67 -7.59 -4.24
N GLY A 27 -11.14 -8.19 -3.15
CA GLY A 27 -10.29 -9.38 -3.22
C GLY A 27 -8.91 -9.14 -3.83
N LEU A 28 -8.42 -7.89 -3.78
CA LEU A 28 -7.12 -7.47 -4.28
C LEU A 28 -6.05 -7.63 -3.21
N ASP A 29 -4.89 -8.14 -3.60
CA ASP A 29 -3.70 -8.16 -2.75
C ASP A 29 -2.90 -6.87 -2.96
N TRP A 30 -2.25 -6.35 -1.91
CA TRP A 30 -1.35 -5.20 -2.04
C TRP A 30 -0.07 -5.37 -1.24
N THR A 31 0.93 -4.56 -1.59
CA THR A 31 2.19 -4.41 -0.87
C THR A 31 2.50 -2.92 -0.76
N THR A 32 2.96 -2.48 0.41
CA THR A 32 3.33 -1.09 0.64
C THR A 32 4.86 -0.95 0.67
N VAL A 33 5.38 0.10 0.04
CA VAL A 33 6.81 0.43 -0.04
C VAL A 33 6.97 1.90 0.37
N GLU A 34 7.97 2.16 1.22
CA GLU A 34 8.34 3.52 1.61
C GLU A 34 9.27 4.12 0.54
N LEU A 35 8.93 5.31 0.03
CA LEU A 35 9.66 5.94 -1.08
C LEU A 35 11.02 6.49 -0.65
N ASP A 36 11.09 7.03 0.56
CA ASP A 36 12.25 7.76 1.06
C ASP A 36 13.07 6.91 2.04
N GLU A 37 12.89 5.58 2.00
CA GLU A 37 13.61 4.64 2.87
C GLU A 37 15.12 4.75 2.63
N GLY A 38 15.83 5.43 3.54
CA GLY A 38 17.28 5.65 3.48
C GLY A 38 17.71 7.02 2.95
N GLU A 39 16.78 7.92 2.63
CA GLU A 39 17.08 9.33 2.37
C GLU A 39 17.33 10.05 3.72
N VAL A 40 18.44 10.81 3.81
CA VAL A 40 18.95 11.49 5.03
C VAL A 40 19.05 13.00 4.82
#